data_AF-A0A1E7F8W4-F1
#
_entry.id   AF-A0A1E7F8W4-F1
#
_cell.length_a   1.000
_cell.length_b   1.000
_cell.length_c   1.000
_cell.angle_alpha   90.00
_cell.angle_beta   90.00
_cell.angle_gamma   90.00
#
_symmetry.space_group_name_H-M   'P 1'
#
loop_
_entity.id
_entity.type
_entity.pdbx_description
1 polymer ?
#
loop_
_entity_poly.entity_id
_entity_poly.type
_entity_poly.pdbx_seq_one_letter_code
_entity_poly.pdbx_strand_id
1 'polypeptide(L)'
;MSSVICSTVTQKGLLRRSSSSSLPPSSILTTSTSTSTSTILSSSSGIIQEEEEEEEVDEKTTDEILPLTTSSSKQQQQQQQQQPRRSSNSKRRQSRPPTIITCASTKELLRAVNSILTTQNQRQRKQQQEAKPYIVAELGSQLRDVSNCILEHSSSKSVLVDIKRSYPKTTNPNPTETTASNKEQEPRISAMRVSDNNNPQQFREIDKLSDWRNAFFHSSSSSAATTGSTATATATIPNDNDNFNSNSNYYDVLVLDVNAIVGNDLEFTALDIILEFEQMCKMQPQRPQLQYVIVKSTGLNTFSHQLTYTKPWIDTMIHSNNQHNDNNNNNNAVHNQLCRIIATVGVNEYRQTIPDNVFQHTMGIDVGSKIIKEANKKYPNIYFKAGDAWKTAQLLRLQQEYYNEYYENNNNRNNNNNNKENNRNRKIGFDAIYIDVGGLSSTNGLLDTISLLKSIQYSLEPECIVIKSLCLNQLATRIIPYWKWDRKKKKCK
;
A
#
# COMPACT_ATOMS: atom_id res chain seq x y z
N MET A 1 -0.86 3.08 33.00
CA MET A 1 -1.99 3.98 33.31
C MET A 1 -3.10 3.72 32.30
N SER A 2 -4.36 3.70 32.72
CA SER A 2 -5.49 3.32 31.84
C SER A 2 -6.72 4.22 32.08
N SER A 3 -7.13 4.94 31.02
CA SER A 3 -8.39 5.70 30.83
C SER A 3 -8.19 6.56 29.55
N VAL A 4 -9.17 7.17 28.87
CA VAL A 4 -10.59 7.50 29.14
C VAL A 4 -11.38 7.07 27.88
N ILE A 5 -12.24 6.06 27.91
CA ILE A 5 -13.66 6.10 28.31
C ILE A 5 -14.47 7.21 27.61
N CYS A 6 -15.39 6.81 26.71
CA CYS A 6 -16.64 7.55 26.51
C CYS A 6 -17.78 6.53 26.52
N SER A 7 -18.90 6.86 27.17
CA SER A 7 -19.97 5.93 27.52
C SER A 7 -21.33 6.41 26.99
N THR A 8 -22.19 5.47 26.61
CA THR A 8 -23.62 5.69 26.42
C THR A 8 -24.41 4.44 26.82
N VAL A 9 -25.63 4.65 27.34
CA VAL A 9 -26.34 3.76 28.29
C VAL A 9 -27.86 3.86 28.04
N THR A 10 -28.70 2.84 28.24
CA THR A 10 -28.46 1.52 28.86
C THR A 10 -28.33 0.40 27.78
N GLN A 11 -29.02 -0.76 27.69
CA GLN A 11 -30.13 -1.40 28.42
C GLN A 11 -29.86 -2.91 28.62
N LYS A 12 -30.51 -3.53 29.60
CA LYS A 12 -30.20 -4.91 30.07
C LYS A 12 -31.20 -5.94 29.54
N GLY A 13 -30.69 -7.06 29.03
CA GLY A 13 -31.41 -8.32 28.91
C GLY A 13 -30.78 -9.37 29.83
N LEU A 14 -31.51 -9.80 30.87
CA LEU A 14 -31.06 -10.84 31.79
C LEU A 14 -31.55 -12.21 31.30
N LEU A 15 -30.64 -13.18 31.10
CA LEU A 15 -31.02 -14.60 31.07
C LEU A 15 -30.01 -15.45 31.84
N ARG A 16 -30.54 -16.35 32.68
CA ARG A 16 -29.77 -17.32 33.46
C ARG A 16 -29.23 -18.43 32.55
N ARG A 17 -28.06 -18.98 32.88
CA ARG A 17 -27.75 -20.38 32.57
C ARG A 17 -28.54 -21.28 33.52
N SER A 18 -29.18 -22.30 32.98
CA SER A 18 -29.65 -23.48 33.72
C SER A 18 -29.37 -24.71 32.88
N SER A 19 -28.71 -25.70 33.48
CA SER A 19 -28.33 -26.95 32.83
C SER A 19 -29.50 -27.93 32.76
N SER A 20 -29.70 -28.55 31.60
CA SER A 20 -30.36 -29.85 31.49
C SER A 20 -29.81 -30.61 30.29
N SER A 21 -29.78 -31.93 30.40
CA SER A 21 -29.22 -32.86 29.42
C SER A 21 -30.31 -33.57 28.62
N SER A 22 -30.12 -33.70 27.31
CA SER A 22 -30.78 -34.75 26.52
C SER A 22 -29.92 -35.14 25.30
N LEU A 23 -29.84 -36.43 25.04
CA LEU A 23 -29.25 -37.02 23.83
C LEU A 23 -30.39 -37.38 22.86
N PRO A 24 -30.25 -37.05 21.57
CA PRO A 24 -30.87 -37.82 20.48
C PRO A 24 -29.86 -38.81 19.87
N PRO A 25 -30.32 -39.87 19.17
CA PRO A 25 -29.49 -41.02 18.83
C PRO A 25 -28.62 -40.83 17.58
N SER A 26 -27.56 -41.62 17.51
CA SER A 26 -26.71 -41.80 16.33
C SER A 26 -27.46 -42.51 15.20
N SER A 27 -27.42 -41.92 14.00
CA SER A 27 -27.78 -42.57 12.74
C SER A 27 -26.52 -42.86 11.92
N ILE A 28 -26.46 -44.05 11.32
CA ILE A 28 -25.32 -44.54 10.54
C ILE A 28 -25.44 -44.01 9.12
N LEU A 29 -24.36 -43.44 8.57
CA LEU A 29 -24.20 -43.28 7.12
C LEU A 29 -22.79 -43.67 6.70
N THR A 30 -22.68 -44.36 5.56
CA THR A 30 -21.48 -45.07 5.12
C THR A 30 -20.47 -44.17 4.42
N THR A 31 -19.19 -44.31 4.78
CA THR A 31 -18.06 -43.74 4.03
C THR A 31 -17.84 -44.48 2.72
N SER A 32 -17.75 -43.73 1.61
CA SER A 32 -17.34 -44.23 0.29
C SER A 32 -16.09 -43.48 -0.19
N THR A 33 -14.92 -43.91 0.28
CA THR A 33 -13.63 -43.33 -0.11
C THR A 33 -13.11 -43.97 -1.40
N SER A 34 -13.35 -43.32 -2.54
CA SER A 34 -12.75 -43.69 -3.83
C SER A 34 -11.28 -43.27 -3.89
N THR A 35 -10.36 -44.17 -3.50
CA THR A 35 -8.91 -44.01 -3.71
C THR A 35 -8.53 -44.30 -5.17
N SER A 36 -8.24 -43.26 -5.94
CA SER A 36 -7.68 -43.39 -7.29
C SER A 36 -6.17 -43.63 -7.24
N THR A 37 -5.74 -44.86 -7.49
CA THR A 37 -4.33 -45.22 -7.64
C THR A 37 -3.78 -44.75 -9.00
N SER A 38 -2.72 -43.95 -8.99
CA SER A 38 -1.93 -43.63 -10.19
C SER A 38 -0.49 -44.14 -10.03
N THR A 39 -0.23 -45.32 -10.58
CA THR A 39 1.12 -45.92 -10.64
C THR A 39 1.92 -45.31 -11.79
N ILE A 40 3.04 -44.67 -11.50
CA ILE A 40 4.04 -44.27 -12.50
C ILE A 40 5.41 -44.83 -12.09
N LEU A 41 6.19 -45.24 -13.09
CA LEU A 41 7.33 -46.14 -12.96
C LEU A 41 8.65 -45.45 -12.57
N SER A 42 9.56 -46.27 -12.08
CA SER A 42 10.90 -45.90 -11.63
C SER A 42 11.93 -45.80 -12.78
N SER A 43 12.70 -44.72 -12.78
CA SER A 43 14.08 -44.66 -13.29
C SER A 43 14.82 -43.57 -12.48
N SER A 44 15.87 -43.83 -11.69
CA SER A 44 17.13 -44.58 -11.85
C SER A 44 18.26 -43.78 -12.51
N SER A 45 19.35 -43.63 -11.76
CA SER A 45 20.68 -43.13 -12.18
C SER A 45 20.82 -41.61 -12.38
N GLY A 46 21.86 -41.03 -11.77
CA GLY A 46 22.16 -39.60 -11.84
C GLY A 46 23.04 -39.09 -10.68
N ILE A 47 24.18 -39.73 -10.41
CA ILE A 47 25.21 -39.14 -9.55
C ILE A 47 25.94 -38.10 -10.39
N ILE A 48 25.87 -36.84 -9.98
CA ILE A 48 26.72 -35.76 -10.48
C ILE A 48 27.58 -35.33 -9.31
N GLN A 49 28.90 -35.40 -9.49
CA GLN A 49 29.85 -34.71 -8.63
C GLN A 49 30.01 -33.31 -9.23
N GLU A 50 29.74 -32.28 -8.44
CA GLU A 50 30.11 -30.91 -8.80
C GLU A 50 31.59 -30.73 -8.40
N GLU A 51 32.44 -30.42 -9.37
CA GLU A 51 33.85 -30.12 -9.13
C GLU A 51 33.97 -28.65 -8.69
N GLU A 52 34.60 -28.40 -7.53
CA GLU A 52 34.88 -27.04 -7.06
C GLU A 52 36.14 -26.51 -7.76
N GLU A 53 35.97 -25.62 -8.75
CA GLU A 53 37.09 -24.87 -9.34
C GLU A 53 37.58 -23.79 -8.34
N GLU A 54 38.77 -23.98 -7.77
CA GLU A 54 39.45 -22.96 -6.96
C GLU A 54 40.08 -21.89 -7.86
N GLU A 55 39.44 -20.72 -7.97
CA GLU A 55 39.97 -19.58 -8.73
C GLU A 55 41.08 -18.85 -7.92
N GLU A 56 42.34 -19.19 -8.21
CA GLU A 56 43.53 -18.60 -7.59
C GLU A 56 43.79 -17.16 -8.09
N VAL A 57 43.47 -16.16 -7.26
CA VAL A 57 43.65 -14.73 -7.60
C VAL A 57 45.01 -14.21 -7.12
N ASP A 58 45.95 -14.13 -8.06
CA ASP A 58 47.34 -13.70 -7.85
C ASP A 58 47.48 -12.26 -7.32
N GLU A 59 48.28 -12.06 -6.26
CA GLU A 59 48.44 -10.78 -5.57
C GLU A 59 49.57 -9.94 -6.19
N LYS A 60 49.26 -8.77 -6.75
CA LYS A 60 50.29 -7.84 -7.26
C LYS A 60 50.15 -6.41 -6.71
N THR A 61 50.98 -6.15 -5.72
CA THR A 61 51.40 -4.82 -5.26
C THR A 61 52.32 -4.15 -6.27
N THR A 62 52.08 -2.86 -6.51
CA THR A 62 53.13 -1.87 -6.84
C THR A 62 52.75 -0.53 -6.23
N ASP A 63 53.52 -0.08 -5.24
CA ASP A 63 53.53 1.32 -4.83
C ASP A 63 54.15 2.17 -5.94
N GLU A 64 53.64 3.39 -6.14
CA GLU A 64 54.54 4.49 -6.48
C GLU A 64 54.08 5.80 -5.82
N ILE A 65 55.02 6.44 -5.13
CA ILE A 65 54.86 7.70 -4.42
C ILE A 65 55.65 8.75 -5.20
N LEU A 66 55.13 9.98 -5.34
CA LEU A 66 55.86 11.24 -5.08
C LEU A 66 54.91 12.46 -5.29
N PRO A 67 55.21 13.65 -4.71
CA PRO A 67 54.30 14.80 -4.65
C PRO A 67 54.87 16.04 -5.39
N LEU A 68 54.22 17.21 -5.28
CA LEU A 68 54.79 18.55 -4.96
C LEU A 68 53.94 19.76 -5.45
N THR A 69 53.66 20.66 -4.49
CA THR A 69 53.78 22.14 -4.54
C THR A 69 52.77 23.12 -5.19
N THR A 70 52.49 24.15 -4.37
CA THR A 70 52.40 25.62 -4.66
C THR A 70 51.29 26.22 -5.53
N SER A 71 50.25 26.68 -4.83
CA SER A 71 49.92 28.12 -4.61
C SER A 71 50.39 29.23 -5.59
N SER A 72 49.44 30.14 -5.88
CA SER A 72 49.53 31.62 -5.70
C SER A 72 49.22 32.49 -6.94
N SER A 73 48.91 33.78 -6.68
CA SER A 73 48.64 34.88 -7.64
C SER A 73 47.34 34.73 -8.48
N LYS A 74 46.33 35.61 -8.42
CA LYS A 74 46.21 37.10 -8.54
C LYS A 74 46.20 37.63 -9.98
N GLN A 75 45.19 38.47 -10.23
CA GLN A 75 45.02 39.42 -11.34
C GLN A 75 44.98 38.86 -12.77
N GLN A 76 43.81 38.95 -13.41
CA GLN A 76 43.72 39.69 -14.68
C GLN A 76 42.31 40.23 -14.98
N GLN A 77 42.30 41.47 -15.47
CA GLN A 77 41.34 42.14 -16.35
C GLN A 77 39.82 42.04 -16.09
N GLN A 78 39.24 43.21 -15.81
CA GLN A 78 37.87 43.54 -16.21
C GLN A 78 37.81 43.57 -17.75
N GLN A 79 37.00 42.71 -18.36
CA GLN A 79 36.41 42.98 -19.67
C GLN A 79 34.90 42.79 -19.57
N GLN A 80 34.14 43.86 -19.78
CA GLN A 80 32.67 43.79 -19.87
C GLN A 80 32.23 43.28 -21.25
N GLN A 81 32.66 42.06 -21.61
CA GLN A 81 32.05 41.37 -22.74
C GLN A 81 30.62 40.96 -22.35
N GLN A 82 29.65 41.33 -23.18
CA GLN A 82 28.25 40.98 -22.99
C GLN A 82 28.07 39.48 -23.17
N GLN A 83 28.24 38.69 -22.10
CA GLN A 83 28.00 37.26 -22.18
C GLN A 83 26.57 37.03 -22.68
N PRO A 84 26.36 36.20 -23.73
CA PRO A 84 25.02 35.88 -24.19
C PRO A 84 24.25 35.32 -23.00
N ARG A 85 23.06 35.90 -22.73
CA ARG A 85 22.19 35.47 -21.61
C ARG A 85 22.07 33.96 -21.67
N ARG A 86 22.77 33.25 -20.77
CA ARG A 86 22.80 31.78 -20.73
C ARG A 86 21.36 31.32 -20.79
N SER A 87 20.97 30.70 -21.90
CA SER A 87 19.61 30.22 -22.10
C SER A 87 19.27 29.41 -20.86
N SER A 88 18.22 29.83 -20.14
CA SER A 88 17.96 29.32 -18.81
C SER A 88 17.43 27.90 -18.97
N ASN A 89 18.36 26.94 -19.10
CA ASN A 89 18.11 25.51 -19.20
C ASN A 89 17.15 25.17 -18.08
N SER A 90 15.88 25.04 -18.44
CA SER A 90 14.75 25.08 -17.55
C SER A 90 14.63 23.72 -16.90
N LYS A 91 15.63 23.39 -16.05
CA LYS A 91 15.95 22.08 -15.45
C LYS A 91 14.66 21.33 -15.26
N ARG A 92 14.38 20.42 -16.22
CA ARG A 92 13.04 19.93 -16.57
C ARG A 92 12.38 19.46 -15.29
N ARG A 93 11.54 20.33 -14.69
CA ARG A 93 11.20 20.21 -13.26
C ARG A 93 10.52 18.87 -13.08
N GLN A 94 11.23 17.92 -12.46
CA GLN A 94 10.69 16.59 -12.20
C GLN A 94 9.36 16.78 -11.50
N SER A 95 8.32 16.29 -12.15
CA SER A 95 6.95 16.51 -11.74
C SER A 95 6.77 15.92 -10.35
N ARG A 96 6.08 16.67 -9.49
CA ARG A 96 5.75 16.15 -8.16
C ARG A 96 4.72 15.04 -8.34
N PRO A 97 4.92 13.87 -7.73
CA PRO A 97 3.96 12.78 -7.83
C PRO A 97 2.61 13.20 -7.19
N PRO A 98 1.48 12.61 -7.63
CA PRO A 98 0.17 12.97 -7.12
C PRO A 98 0.06 12.79 -5.61
N THR A 99 -0.63 13.74 -4.96
CA THR A 99 -1.03 13.62 -3.54
C THR A 99 -2.22 12.67 -3.46
N ILE A 100 -2.08 11.58 -2.70
CA ILE A 100 -3.12 10.58 -2.47
C ILE A 100 -3.84 10.95 -1.17
N ILE A 101 -5.13 11.27 -1.26
CA ILE A 101 -5.98 11.65 -0.14
C ILE A 101 -6.89 10.47 0.17
N THR A 102 -6.75 9.90 1.36
CA THR A 102 -7.56 8.77 1.82
C THR A 102 -8.74 9.27 2.65
N CYS A 103 -9.91 8.67 2.39
CA CYS A 103 -11.19 9.00 3.03
C CYS A 103 -11.81 7.72 3.60
N ALA A 104 -12.23 7.74 4.87
CA ALA A 104 -12.88 6.60 5.51
C ALA A 104 -14.40 6.54 5.22
N SER A 105 -14.97 7.56 4.57
CA SER A 105 -16.40 7.60 4.24
C SER A 105 -16.72 8.46 3.01
N THR A 106 -17.90 8.24 2.41
CA THR A 106 -18.45 9.09 1.34
C THR A 106 -18.54 10.55 1.74
N LYS A 107 -18.87 10.85 3.01
CA LYS A 107 -18.95 12.23 3.53
C LYS A 107 -17.59 12.92 3.56
N GLU A 108 -16.49 12.18 3.75
CA GLU A 108 -15.14 12.72 3.60
C GLU A 108 -14.73 12.85 2.13
N LEU A 109 -15.06 11.86 1.29
CA LEU A 109 -14.74 11.91 -0.15
C LEU A 109 -15.40 13.12 -0.84
N LEU A 110 -16.70 13.31 -0.61
CA LEU A 110 -17.47 14.47 -1.09
C LEU A 110 -16.83 15.79 -0.65
N ARG A 111 -16.45 15.89 0.63
CA ARG A 111 -15.77 17.08 1.17
C ARG A 111 -14.40 17.28 0.52
N ALA A 112 -13.63 16.23 0.28
CA ALA A 112 -12.32 16.30 -0.38
C ALA A 112 -12.43 16.79 -1.83
N VAL A 113 -13.35 16.20 -2.60
CA VAL A 113 -13.66 16.56 -4.00
C VAL A 113 -14.11 18.02 -4.10
N ASN A 114 -15.18 18.39 -3.40
CA ASN A 114 -15.68 19.78 -3.37
C ASN A 114 -14.57 20.77 -2.96
N SER A 115 -13.80 20.43 -1.93
CA SER A 115 -12.69 21.24 -1.41
C SER A 115 -11.52 21.36 -2.41
N ILE A 116 -11.30 20.42 -3.33
CA ILE A 116 -10.32 20.55 -4.41
C ILE A 116 -10.87 21.45 -5.53
N LEU A 117 -12.04 21.09 -6.09
CA LEU A 117 -12.61 21.76 -7.27
C LEU A 117 -12.90 23.26 -7.00
N THR A 118 -13.62 23.58 -5.92
CA THR A 118 -13.98 24.98 -5.58
C THR A 118 -12.78 25.89 -5.32
N THR A 119 -11.68 25.34 -4.78
CA THR A 119 -10.51 26.12 -4.37
C THR A 119 -9.56 26.41 -5.53
N GLN A 120 -9.60 25.62 -6.60
CA GLN A 120 -8.97 25.96 -7.87
C GLN A 120 -9.61 27.24 -8.44
N ASN A 121 -10.94 27.22 -8.60
CA ASN A 121 -11.75 28.32 -9.14
C ASN A 121 -11.56 29.62 -8.33
N GLN A 122 -11.47 29.52 -7.00
CA GLN A 122 -11.16 30.67 -6.12
C GLN A 122 -9.74 31.25 -6.33
N ARG A 123 -8.74 30.41 -6.65
CA ARG A 123 -7.35 30.86 -6.87
C ARG A 123 -7.18 31.54 -8.22
N GLN A 124 -7.74 30.97 -9.28
CA GLN A 124 -7.65 31.55 -10.63
C GLN A 124 -8.35 32.91 -10.72
N ARG A 125 -9.56 33.04 -10.13
CA ARG A 125 -10.26 34.33 -10.00
C ARG A 125 -9.42 35.41 -9.30
N LYS A 126 -8.68 35.06 -8.23
CA LYS A 126 -7.75 35.99 -7.54
C LYS A 126 -6.54 36.40 -8.39
N GLN A 127 -6.21 35.64 -9.44
CA GLN A 127 -5.09 35.92 -10.34
C GLN A 127 -5.52 36.60 -11.65
N GLN A 128 -6.81 36.91 -11.80
CA GLN A 128 -7.42 37.42 -13.05
C GLN A 128 -7.16 36.54 -14.29
N GLN A 129 -6.80 35.28 -14.08
CA GLN A 129 -6.60 34.29 -15.14
C GLN A 129 -7.89 33.51 -15.37
N GLU A 130 -8.14 33.13 -16.62
CA GLU A 130 -9.27 32.28 -16.98
C GLU A 130 -9.22 30.97 -16.17
N ALA A 131 -10.33 30.67 -15.50
CA ALA A 131 -10.40 29.58 -14.52
C ALA A 131 -10.55 28.23 -15.21
N LYS A 132 -9.48 27.74 -15.86
CA LYS A 132 -9.45 26.39 -16.45
C LYS A 132 -9.78 25.35 -15.36
N PRO A 133 -10.93 24.66 -15.42
CA PRO A 133 -11.31 23.68 -14.40
C PRO A 133 -10.48 22.40 -14.52
N TYR A 134 -10.32 21.69 -13.41
CA TYR A 134 -9.74 20.34 -13.41
C TYR A 134 -10.59 19.37 -14.25
N ILE A 135 -9.91 18.50 -15.00
CA ILE A 135 -10.55 17.30 -15.59
C ILE A 135 -10.46 16.17 -14.56
N VAL A 136 -11.61 15.55 -14.26
CA VAL A 136 -11.74 14.50 -13.24
C VAL A 136 -12.02 13.15 -13.92
N ALA A 137 -11.33 12.12 -13.46
CA ALA A 137 -11.71 10.72 -13.67
C ALA A 137 -12.35 10.21 -12.37
N GLU A 138 -13.59 9.71 -12.42
CA GLU A 138 -14.20 8.97 -11.31
C GLU A 138 -14.34 7.50 -11.67
N LEU A 139 -13.75 6.59 -10.89
CA LEU A 139 -13.96 5.15 -10.99
C LEU A 139 -14.73 4.66 -9.76
N GLY A 140 -15.93 4.14 -10.00
CA GLY A 140 -16.88 3.71 -8.97
C GLY A 140 -17.94 4.76 -8.63
N SER A 141 -18.57 5.36 -9.65
CA SER A 141 -19.58 6.46 -9.59
C SER A 141 -20.89 6.14 -8.81
N GLN A 142 -20.89 5.18 -7.90
CA GLN A 142 -22.04 4.81 -7.05
C GLN A 142 -22.42 5.91 -6.04
N LEU A 143 -21.59 6.93 -5.92
CA LEU A 143 -21.66 8.00 -4.95
C LEU A 143 -22.31 9.24 -5.57
N ARG A 144 -23.63 9.20 -5.76
CA ARG A 144 -24.40 10.28 -6.43
C ARG A 144 -23.99 11.70 -6.02
N ASP A 145 -23.86 11.97 -4.72
CA ASP A 145 -23.45 13.29 -4.21
C ASP A 145 -22.06 13.73 -4.72
N VAL A 146 -21.13 12.77 -4.85
CA VAL A 146 -19.75 12.98 -5.32
C VAL A 146 -19.74 13.18 -6.83
N SER A 147 -20.40 12.30 -7.58
CA SER A 147 -20.58 12.43 -9.02
C SER A 147 -21.24 13.76 -9.38
N ASN A 148 -22.36 14.12 -8.75
CA ASN A 148 -23.03 15.41 -8.94
C ASN A 148 -22.08 16.59 -8.64
N CYS A 149 -21.33 16.53 -7.53
CA CYS A 149 -20.36 17.58 -7.20
C CYS A 149 -19.23 17.69 -8.26
N ILE A 150 -18.84 16.59 -8.90
CA ILE A 150 -17.91 16.58 -10.03
C ILE A 150 -18.58 17.21 -11.27
N LEU A 151 -19.80 16.82 -11.63
CA LEU A 151 -20.53 17.37 -12.78
C LEU A 151 -20.67 18.91 -12.66
N GLU A 152 -21.07 19.39 -11.48
CA GLU A 152 -21.27 20.81 -11.14
C GLU A 152 -19.99 21.67 -11.17
N HIS A 153 -18.82 21.12 -10.78
CA HIS A 153 -17.64 21.91 -10.44
C HIS A 153 -16.38 21.61 -11.27
N SER A 154 -16.41 20.60 -12.14
CA SER A 154 -15.26 20.18 -12.97
C SER A 154 -15.41 20.55 -14.45
N SER A 155 -14.48 20.11 -15.29
CA SER A 155 -14.62 20.24 -16.74
C SER A 155 -15.77 19.40 -17.30
N SER A 156 -16.38 19.85 -18.40
CA SER A 156 -17.24 19.01 -19.25
C SER A 156 -16.51 17.79 -19.84
N LYS A 157 -15.17 17.80 -19.81
CA LYS A 157 -14.31 16.67 -20.23
C LYS A 157 -14.09 15.61 -19.13
N SER A 158 -14.66 15.77 -17.94
CA SER A 158 -14.60 14.77 -16.89
C SER A 158 -15.33 13.49 -17.31
N VAL A 159 -14.80 12.34 -16.90
CA VAL A 159 -15.30 11.00 -17.27
C VAL A 159 -15.65 10.25 -15.99
N LEU A 160 -16.85 9.66 -15.96
CA LEU A 160 -17.39 8.95 -14.81
C LEU A 160 -17.59 7.49 -15.21
N VAL A 161 -16.99 6.56 -14.47
CA VAL A 161 -17.00 5.13 -14.77
C VAL A 161 -17.59 4.37 -13.60
N ASP A 162 -18.54 3.47 -13.85
CA ASP A 162 -19.00 2.48 -12.87
C ASP A 162 -18.93 1.08 -13.47
N ILE A 163 -18.72 0.10 -12.59
CA ILE A 163 -18.61 -1.31 -12.98
C ILE A 163 -20.00 -1.91 -12.85
N LYS A 164 -20.51 -2.44 -13.97
CA LYS A 164 -21.81 -3.09 -14.07
C LYS A 164 -21.94 -4.20 -13.05
N ARG A 165 -23.01 -4.17 -12.25
CA ARG A 165 -23.24 -5.16 -11.19
C ARG A 165 -24.40 -6.08 -11.54
N SER A 166 -24.13 -7.39 -11.52
CA SER A 166 -25.19 -8.38 -11.34
C SER A 166 -25.72 -8.25 -9.91
N TYR A 167 -26.72 -7.39 -9.72
CA TYR A 167 -27.53 -7.43 -8.51
C TYR A 167 -28.13 -8.84 -8.35
N PRO A 168 -28.34 -9.32 -7.11
CA PRO A 168 -29.12 -10.54 -6.90
C PRO A 168 -30.46 -10.37 -7.61
N LYS A 169 -30.73 -11.19 -8.64
CA LYS A 169 -32.06 -11.26 -9.24
C LYS A 169 -33.03 -11.58 -8.11
N THR A 170 -34.09 -10.81 -7.97
CA THR A 170 -35.12 -11.03 -6.94
C THR A 170 -35.66 -12.45 -7.08
N THR A 171 -35.22 -13.33 -6.18
CA THR A 171 -35.51 -14.77 -6.26
C THR A 171 -36.99 -14.97 -6.04
N ASN A 172 -37.67 -15.48 -7.07
CA ASN A 172 -39.12 -15.66 -7.18
C ASN A 172 -39.90 -14.34 -7.17
N PRO A 173 -40.02 -13.63 -8.32
CA PRO A 173 -41.31 -13.04 -8.65
C PRO A 173 -42.37 -14.17 -8.60
N ASN A 174 -43.50 -13.95 -7.93
CA ASN A 174 -44.57 -14.94 -7.92
C ASN A 174 -45.11 -15.09 -9.35
N PRO A 175 -45.16 -16.31 -9.93
CA PRO A 175 -45.53 -16.50 -11.34
C PRO A 175 -47.02 -16.25 -11.66
N THR A 176 -47.80 -15.81 -10.66
CA THR A 176 -49.23 -15.51 -10.76
C THR A 176 -49.55 -14.07 -11.15
N GLU A 177 -48.60 -13.13 -11.05
CA GLU A 177 -48.78 -11.75 -11.53
C GLU A 177 -48.26 -11.62 -12.98
N THR A 178 -48.97 -12.27 -13.89
CA THR A 178 -48.77 -12.09 -15.33
C THR A 178 -49.31 -10.74 -15.80
N THR A 179 -48.52 -10.07 -16.64
CA THR A 179 -48.76 -8.78 -17.34
C THR A 179 -48.41 -7.47 -16.60
N ALA A 180 -47.72 -6.59 -17.34
CA ALA A 180 -47.67 -5.12 -17.16
C ALA A 180 -46.68 -4.41 -16.18
N SER A 181 -45.49 -4.95 -15.83
CA SER A 181 -44.48 -4.15 -15.08
C SER A 181 -42.98 -4.37 -15.39
N ASN A 182 -42.61 -4.85 -16.60
CA ASN A 182 -41.21 -5.10 -17.01
C ASN A 182 -40.28 -3.85 -17.13
N LYS A 183 -40.58 -2.73 -16.47
CA LYS A 183 -39.78 -1.49 -16.47
C LYS A 183 -38.93 -1.26 -15.20
N GLU A 184 -39.18 -1.98 -14.11
CA GLU A 184 -38.59 -1.65 -12.80
C GLU A 184 -37.13 -2.09 -12.57
N GLN A 185 -36.43 -2.64 -13.58
CA GLN A 185 -34.99 -2.91 -13.50
C GLN A 185 -34.09 -1.84 -14.13
N GLU A 186 -34.64 -0.81 -14.80
CA GLU A 186 -33.87 0.36 -15.23
C GLU A 186 -33.55 1.46 -14.16
N PRO A 187 -34.21 1.58 -12.99
CA PRO A 187 -34.20 2.84 -12.23
C PRO A 187 -32.86 3.21 -11.60
N ARG A 188 -31.86 2.30 -11.54
CA ARG A 188 -30.52 2.66 -11.09
C ARG A 188 -29.70 3.34 -12.19
N ILE A 189 -29.66 2.77 -13.40
CA ILE A 189 -28.93 3.35 -14.54
C ILE A 189 -29.63 4.65 -14.98
N SER A 190 -30.97 4.63 -15.08
CA SER A 190 -31.76 5.81 -15.47
C SER A 190 -31.85 6.91 -14.41
N ALA A 191 -31.38 6.66 -13.17
CA ALA A 191 -31.19 7.69 -12.13
C ALA A 191 -29.70 7.97 -11.82
N MET A 192 -28.78 7.49 -12.66
CA MET A 192 -27.38 7.91 -12.70
C MET A 192 -27.04 8.60 -14.02
N ARG A 193 -27.75 8.26 -15.11
CA ARG A 193 -27.92 9.14 -16.27
C ARG A 193 -28.74 10.35 -15.83
N VAL A 194 -28.06 11.46 -15.54
CA VAL A 194 -28.71 12.78 -15.60
C VAL A 194 -29.28 12.93 -17.01
N SER A 195 -30.52 13.38 -17.13
CA SER A 195 -31.29 13.37 -18.39
C SER A 195 -30.88 14.53 -19.31
N ASP A 196 -29.60 14.60 -19.65
CA ASP A 196 -28.96 15.74 -20.30
C ASP A 196 -28.93 15.60 -21.83
N ASN A 197 -29.87 16.29 -22.49
CA ASN A 197 -29.76 16.57 -23.93
C ASN A 197 -28.62 17.57 -24.27
N ASN A 198 -28.05 18.26 -23.27
CA ASN A 198 -27.23 19.46 -23.45
C ASN A 198 -25.81 19.42 -22.86
N ASN A 199 -25.40 18.36 -22.14
CA ASN A 199 -24.06 18.27 -21.53
C ASN A 199 -23.44 16.87 -21.71
N PRO A 200 -22.44 16.68 -22.60
CA PRO A 200 -21.88 15.37 -22.92
C PRO A 200 -20.80 14.92 -21.91
N GLN A 201 -21.02 15.09 -20.61
CA GLN A 201 -20.14 14.50 -19.58
C GLN A 201 -20.29 12.98 -19.62
N GLN A 202 -19.16 12.29 -19.83
CA GLN A 202 -19.21 10.91 -20.29
C GLN A 202 -19.29 9.93 -19.12
N PHE A 203 -20.52 9.59 -18.73
CA PHE A 203 -20.79 8.39 -17.95
C PHE A 203 -20.57 7.15 -18.83
N ARG A 204 -19.70 6.23 -18.39
CA ARG A 204 -19.35 4.99 -19.09
C ARG A 204 -19.52 3.80 -18.13
N GLU A 205 -20.45 2.90 -18.42
CA GLU A 205 -20.57 1.63 -17.68
C GLU A 205 -19.66 0.57 -18.33
N ILE A 206 -18.92 -0.20 -17.52
CA ILE A 206 -18.05 -1.29 -17.98
C ILE A 206 -18.45 -2.64 -17.38
N ASP A 207 -18.41 -3.71 -18.18
CA ASP A 207 -18.77 -5.06 -17.73
C ASP A 207 -17.75 -5.66 -16.73
N LYS A 208 -16.46 -5.25 -16.80
CA LYS A 208 -15.40 -5.75 -15.90
C LYS A 208 -14.47 -4.62 -15.46
N LEU A 209 -13.89 -4.77 -14.26
CA LEU A 209 -12.87 -3.86 -13.74
C LEU A 209 -11.71 -3.65 -14.73
N SER A 210 -11.24 -4.71 -15.39
CA SER A 210 -10.13 -4.70 -16.37
C SER A 210 -10.23 -3.59 -17.42
N ASP A 211 -11.46 -3.22 -17.76
CA ASP A 211 -11.80 -2.40 -18.91
C ASP A 211 -11.71 -0.90 -18.58
N TRP A 212 -11.37 -0.54 -17.33
CA TRP A 212 -11.19 0.85 -16.88
C TRP A 212 -10.22 1.64 -17.75
N ARG A 213 -9.17 1.00 -18.25
CA ARG A 213 -8.17 1.59 -19.17
C ARG A 213 -8.80 2.05 -20.49
N ASN A 214 -9.75 1.27 -20.99
CA ASN A 214 -10.51 1.61 -22.20
C ASN A 214 -11.55 2.68 -21.88
N ALA A 215 -12.17 2.63 -20.71
CA ALA A 215 -13.10 3.64 -20.24
C ALA A 215 -12.48 5.04 -20.08
N PHE A 216 -11.21 5.18 -19.68
CA PHE A 216 -10.59 6.51 -19.53
C PHE A 216 -9.68 6.93 -20.68
N PHE A 217 -8.81 6.05 -21.19
CA PHE A 217 -7.72 6.45 -22.09
C PHE A 217 -7.94 6.14 -23.56
N HIS A 218 -8.88 5.24 -23.88
CA HIS A 218 -9.27 5.01 -25.25
C HIS A 218 -10.38 6.00 -25.64
N SER A 219 -10.10 6.79 -26.68
CA SER A 219 -11.17 7.43 -27.43
C SER A 219 -12.03 6.34 -28.07
N SER A 220 -13.34 6.48 -27.97
CA SER A 220 -14.29 5.69 -28.76
C SER A 220 -14.11 6.12 -30.22
N SER A 221 -13.21 5.42 -30.93
CA SER A 221 -12.87 5.65 -32.33
C SER A 221 -14.06 5.27 -33.21
N SER A 222 -15.05 6.17 -33.26
CA SER A 222 -16.27 6.15 -34.07
C SER A 222 -16.78 4.74 -34.37
N SER A 223 -17.68 4.22 -33.52
CA SER A 223 -18.35 2.93 -33.69
C SER A 223 -19.35 2.92 -34.87
N ALA A 224 -18.92 3.40 -36.04
CA ALA A 224 -19.56 3.25 -37.34
C ALA A 224 -19.40 1.81 -37.87
N ALA A 225 -19.61 0.83 -36.98
CA ALA A 225 -19.88 -0.55 -37.34
C ALA A 225 -21.31 -0.62 -37.88
N THR A 226 -21.48 -0.09 -39.10
CA THR A 226 -22.76 0.07 -39.78
C THR A 226 -23.47 -1.27 -39.92
N THR A 227 -24.45 -1.52 -39.04
CA THR A 227 -25.48 -2.53 -39.28
C THR A 227 -26.26 -2.09 -40.52
N GLY A 228 -26.13 -2.85 -41.60
CA GLY A 228 -26.54 -2.41 -42.93
C GLY A 228 -28.02 -2.06 -43.04
N SER A 229 -28.31 -0.80 -43.35
CA SER A 229 -29.61 -0.36 -43.86
C SER A 229 -29.39 0.58 -45.04
N THR A 230 -29.81 0.14 -46.23
CA THR A 230 -29.60 0.85 -47.49
C THR A 230 -30.71 1.88 -47.73
N ALA A 231 -30.41 3.15 -47.53
CA ALA A 231 -31.25 4.27 -47.99
C ALA A 231 -30.38 5.45 -48.43
N THR A 232 -30.39 5.77 -49.73
CA THR A 232 -29.70 6.94 -50.29
C THR A 232 -30.48 8.22 -50.05
N ALA A 233 -29.87 9.18 -49.34
CA ALA A 233 -30.32 10.57 -49.29
C ALA A 233 -29.09 11.51 -49.23
N THR A 234 -28.77 12.16 -50.34
CA THR A 234 -27.69 13.16 -50.41
C THR A 234 -28.15 14.50 -49.83
N ALA A 235 -27.61 14.88 -48.68
CA ALA A 235 -27.77 16.22 -48.10
C ALA A 235 -26.39 16.78 -47.73
N THR A 236 -26.06 17.97 -48.23
CA THR A 236 -24.74 18.59 -48.06
C THR A 236 -24.63 19.26 -46.69
N ILE A 237 -23.79 18.72 -45.81
CA ILE A 237 -23.48 19.31 -44.49
C ILE A 237 -22.26 20.23 -44.63
N PRO A 238 -22.23 21.43 -44.00
CA PRO A 238 -21.09 22.35 -44.08
C PRO A 238 -19.83 21.78 -43.39
N ASN A 239 -18.67 22.03 -44.00
CA ASN A 239 -17.36 21.67 -43.44
C ASN A 239 -16.89 22.72 -42.42
N ASP A 240 -17.38 22.64 -41.19
CA ASP A 240 -16.77 23.34 -40.06
C ASP A 240 -15.42 22.69 -39.75
N ASN A 241 -14.36 23.30 -40.29
CA ASN A 241 -12.99 22.81 -40.30
C ASN A 241 -12.27 22.96 -38.94
N ASP A 242 -13.02 22.86 -37.85
CA ASP A 242 -12.55 22.97 -36.48
C ASP A 242 -11.82 21.67 -36.09
N ASN A 243 -10.60 21.55 -36.62
CA ASN A 243 -9.70 20.41 -36.54
C ASN A 243 -9.10 20.27 -35.13
N PHE A 244 -9.99 20.25 -34.14
CA PHE A 244 -9.71 20.07 -32.73
C PHE A 244 -9.20 18.64 -32.53
N ASN A 245 -7.86 18.53 -32.48
CA ASN A 245 -7.12 17.32 -32.15
C ASN A 245 -7.35 16.94 -30.67
N SER A 246 -8.55 16.43 -30.39
CA SER A 246 -9.28 16.63 -29.13
C SER A 246 -9.20 15.46 -28.17
N ASN A 247 -8.89 14.26 -28.67
CA ASN A 247 -8.87 12.98 -27.95
C ASN A 247 -7.67 12.79 -26.99
N SER A 248 -7.04 13.88 -26.52
CA SER A 248 -6.03 13.80 -25.46
C SER A 248 -6.72 13.68 -24.09
N ASN A 249 -7.04 12.45 -23.68
CA ASN A 249 -7.73 12.17 -22.41
C ASN A 249 -6.77 12.27 -21.21
N TYR A 250 -6.48 13.48 -20.75
CA TYR A 250 -5.69 13.72 -19.54
C TYR A 250 -6.58 14.09 -18.35
N TYR A 251 -6.13 13.77 -17.14
CA TYR A 251 -6.88 13.97 -15.90
C TYR A 251 -6.01 14.65 -14.84
N ASP A 252 -6.52 15.71 -14.23
CA ASP A 252 -5.86 16.42 -13.13
C ASP A 252 -6.16 15.76 -11.77
N VAL A 253 -7.32 15.09 -11.67
CA VAL A 253 -7.81 14.42 -10.44
C VAL A 253 -8.34 13.02 -10.79
N LEU A 254 -7.94 12.02 -10.00
CA LEU A 254 -8.57 10.70 -9.96
C LEU A 254 -9.39 10.58 -8.67
N VAL A 255 -10.64 10.13 -8.78
CA VAL A 255 -11.54 9.79 -7.67
C VAL A 255 -11.84 8.30 -7.75
N LEU A 256 -11.68 7.60 -6.64
CA LEU A 256 -11.80 6.14 -6.59
C LEU A 256 -12.66 5.70 -5.39
N ASP A 257 -13.82 5.10 -5.64
CA ASP A 257 -14.53 4.35 -4.61
C ASP A 257 -14.12 2.88 -4.65
N VAL A 258 -13.34 2.45 -3.66
CA VAL A 258 -12.87 1.07 -3.58
C VAL A 258 -14.03 0.11 -3.29
N ASN A 259 -15.16 0.57 -2.74
CA ASN A 259 -16.37 -0.26 -2.59
C ASN A 259 -17.09 -0.55 -3.93
N ALA A 260 -16.73 0.13 -5.02
CA ALA A 260 -17.19 -0.19 -6.37
C ALA A 260 -16.41 -1.39 -6.97
N ILE A 261 -15.18 -1.58 -6.53
CA ILE A 261 -14.32 -2.72 -6.88
C ILE A 261 -14.83 -3.98 -6.14
N VAL A 262 -14.60 -5.16 -6.73
CA VAL A 262 -14.88 -6.47 -6.12
C VAL A 262 -13.56 -7.25 -6.07
N GLY A 263 -13.24 -7.79 -4.90
CA GLY A 263 -12.01 -8.54 -4.63
C GLY A 263 -11.81 -8.71 -3.13
N ASN A 264 -10.82 -9.52 -2.72
CA ASN A 264 -10.43 -9.67 -1.32
C ASN A 264 -9.45 -8.56 -0.92
N ASP A 265 -8.46 -8.31 -1.77
CA ASP A 265 -7.32 -7.43 -1.51
C ASP A 265 -7.56 -5.98 -2.01
N LEU A 266 -8.72 -5.44 -1.65
CA LEU A 266 -9.27 -4.17 -2.14
C LEU A 266 -8.29 -2.98 -2.00
N GLU A 267 -7.58 -2.88 -0.87
CA GLU A 267 -6.54 -1.87 -0.63
C GLU A 267 -5.37 -1.97 -1.64
N PHE A 268 -4.95 -3.18 -1.99
CA PHE A 268 -3.86 -3.43 -2.93
C PHE A 268 -4.30 -3.15 -4.36
N THR A 269 -5.47 -3.67 -4.77
CA THR A 269 -6.07 -3.38 -6.09
C THR A 269 -6.27 -1.89 -6.30
N ALA A 270 -6.66 -1.15 -5.27
CA ALA A 270 -6.77 0.30 -5.33
C ALA A 270 -5.41 0.99 -5.53
N LEU A 271 -4.35 0.57 -4.83
CA LEU A 271 -2.99 1.13 -5.04
C LEU A 271 -2.43 0.81 -6.42
N ASP A 272 -2.64 -0.40 -6.93
CA ASP A 272 -2.21 -0.85 -8.26
C ASP A 272 -2.85 0.01 -9.36
N ILE A 273 -4.19 0.17 -9.33
CA ILE A 273 -4.94 1.06 -10.22
C ILE A 273 -4.39 2.49 -10.16
N ILE A 274 -4.04 3.00 -8.98
CA ILE A 274 -3.50 4.37 -8.82
C ILE A 274 -2.11 4.51 -9.46
N LEU A 275 -1.23 3.53 -9.31
CA LEU A 275 0.10 3.53 -9.93
C LEU A 275 0.00 3.43 -11.46
N GLU A 276 -0.85 2.53 -11.96
CA GLU A 276 -1.04 2.33 -13.39
C GLU A 276 -1.73 3.53 -14.05
N PHE A 277 -2.74 4.13 -13.40
CA PHE A 277 -3.39 5.36 -13.89
C PHE A 277 -2.40 6.54 -13.90
N GLU A 278 -1.52 6.64 -12.90
CA GLU A 278 -0.42 7.62 -12.89
C GLU A 278 0.56 7.37 -14.05
N GLN A 279 0.88 6.12 -14.38
CA GLN A 279 1.72 5.74 -15.52
C GLN A 279 1.05 6.06 -16.87
N MET A 280 -0.24 5.74 -17.04
CA MET A 280 -1.02 6.07 -18.23
C MET A 280 -1.05 7.59 -18.47
N CYS A 281 -1.27 8.40 -17.43
CA CYS A 281 -1.18 9.85 -17.51
C CYS A 281 0.24 10.35 -17.87
N LYS A 282 1.30 9.72 -17.36
CA LYS A 282 2.71 10.08 -17.68
C LYS A 282 3.07 9.83 -19.14
N MET A 283 2.45 8.86 -19.80
CA MET A 283 2.72 8.55 -21.21
C MET A 283 2.12 9.58 -22.20
N GLN A 284 1.39 10.60 -21.73
CA GLN A 284 0.88 11.69 -22.58
C GLN A 284 1.85 12.89 -22.60
N PRO A 285 2.58 13.14 -23.70
CA PRO A 285 3.79 13.98 -23.68
C PRO A 285 3.57 15.50 -23.57
N GLN A 286 2.32 16.00 -23.58
CA GLN A 286 2.00 17.43 -23.68
C GLN A 286 1.01 17.97 -22.64
N ARG A 287 0.69 17.21 -21.57
CA ARG A 287 -0.42 17.55 -20.65
C ARG A 287 0.03 17.70 -19.19
N PRO A 288 -0.72 18.46 -18.35
CA PRO A 288 -0.47 18.50 -16.91
C PRO A 288 -0.60 17.08 -16.33
N GLN A 289 0.24 16.76 -15.37
CA GLN A 289 0.19 15.45 -14.71
C GLN A 289 -0.86 15.43 -13.61
N LEU A 290 -1.36 14.23 -13.32
CA LEU A 290 -2.27 13.92 -12.23
C LEU A 290 -1.78 14.55 -10.92
N GLN A 291 -2.57 15.48 -10.38
CA GLN A 291 -2.19 16.32 -9.23
C GLN A 291 -2.70 15.71 -7.92
N TYR A 292 -3.92 15.16 -7.97
CA TYR A 292 -4.63 14.58 -6.84
C TYR A 292 -5.19 13.21 -7.18
N VAL A 293 -5.16 12.33 -6.19
CA VAL A 293 -5.87 11.05 -6.18
C VAL A 293 -6.68 11.05 -4.88
N ILE A 294 -7.98 10.75 -4.94
CA ILE A 294 -8.88 10.81 -3.79
C ILE A 294 -9.59 9.47 -3.66
N VAL A 295 -9.34 8.75 -2.57
CA VAL A 295 -9.68 7.33 -2.43
C VAL A 295 -10.58 7.10 -1.23
N LYS A 296 -11.77 6.54 -1.46
CA LYS A 296 -12.62 6.01 -0.40
C LYS A 296 -12.24 4.56 -0.11
N SER A 297 -11.47 4.34 0.95
CA SER A 297 -11.17 3.03 1.55
C SER A 297 -10.82 3.21 3.03
N THR A 298 -11.48 2.45 3.89
CA THR A 298 -11.21 2.43 5.34
C THR A 298 -9.85 1.81 5.64
N GLY A 299 -9.43 0.78 4.88
CA GLY A 299 -8.13 0.15 5.03
C GLY A 299 -6.98 1.07 4.63
N LEU A 300 -7.03 1.70 3.45
CA LEU A 300 -6.02 2.68 3.03
C LEU A 300 -6.01 3.92 3.92
N ASN A 301 -7.16 4.37 4.45
CA ASN A 301 -7.16 5.43 5.44
C ASN A 301 -6.43 5.00 6.72
N THR A 302 -6.76 3.83 7.28
CA THR A 302 -6.10 3.29 8.49
C THR A 302 -4.58 3.10 8.27
N PHE A 303 -4.18 2.59 7.11
CA PHE A 303 -2.78 2.44 6.73
C PHE A 303 -2.06 3.79 6.60
N SER A 304 -2.71 4.80 6.00
CA SER A 304 -2.15 6.17 5.91
C SER A 304 -2.04 6.88 7.27
N HIS A 305 -2.86 6.50 8.26
CA HIS A 305 -2.70 6.91 9.66
C HIS A 305 -1.45 6.25 10.26
N GLN A 306 -1.27 4.94 10.09
CA GLN A 306 -0.11 4.19 10.60
C GLN A 306 1.21 4.75 10.03
N LEU A 307 1.31 4.90 8.70
CA LEU A 307 2.45 5.54 8.03
C LEU A 307 2.70 7.00 8.45
N THR A 308 1.69 7.69 9.00
CA THR A 308 1.78 9.08 9.45
C THR A 308 2.35 9.23 10.86
N TYR A 309 2.26 8.20 11.72
CA TYR A 309 2.34 8.37 13.18
C TYR A 309 3.65 7.90 13.85
N THR A 310 4.65 7.45 13.08
CA THR A 310 5.88 6.80 13.58
C THR A 310 6.84 7.69 14.39
N LYS A 311 6.55 8.98 14.62
CA LYS A 311 7.53 9.91 15.19
C LYS A 311 7.72 9.89 16.73
N PRO A 312 6.71 9.68 17.60
CA PRO A 312 6.90 9.79 19.07
C PRO A 312 7.25 8.48 19.81
N TRP A 313 7.20 7.32 19.15
CA TRP A 313 7.22 6.04 19.88
C TRP A 313 8.61 5.68 20.45
N ILE A 314 9.67 5.95 19.68
CA ILE A 314 11.07 5.76 20.10
C ILE A 314 11.37 6.59 21.36
N ASP A 315 10.98 7.87 21.36
CA ASP A 315 11.16 8.76 22.52
C ASP A 315 10.46 8.18 23.75
N THR A 316 9.25 7.62 23.59
CA THR A 316 8.45 7.10 24.70
C THR A 316 9.11 5.91 25.39
N MET A 317 9.67 4.95 24.64
CA MET A 317 10.41 3.80 25.20
C MET A 317 11.70 4.22 25.93
N ILE A 318 12.40 5.23 25.42
CA ILE A 318 13.63 5.75 26.06
C ILE A 318 13.30 6.39 27.42
N HIS A 319 12.20 7.14 27.51
CA HIS A 319 11.82 7.81 28.77
C HIS A 319 11.28 6.83 29.82
N SER A 320 10.54 5.77 29.44
CA SER A 320 10.00 4.80 30.39
C SER A 320 11.06 4.01 31.15
N ASN A 321 12.22 3.75 30.52
CA ASN A 321 13.32 3.02 31.18
C ASN A 321 14.06 3.86 32.21
N ASN A 322 14.07 5.19 32.07
CA ASN A 322 14.81 6.09 32.98
C ASN A 322 14.02 6.48 34.24
N GLN A 323 12.70 6.24 34.29
CA GLN A 323 11.84 6.65 35.41
C GLN A 323 11.67 5.61 36.53
N HIS A 324 12.27 4.42 36.43
CA HIS A 324 12.03 3.32 37.39
C HIS A 324 13.10 3.15 38.49
N ASN A 325 14.08 4.05 38.61
CA ASN A 325 15.10 4.00 39.66
C ASN A 325 14.64 4.53 41.03
N ASP A 326 13.45 5.12 41.15
CA ASP A 326 12.94 5.67 42.41
C ASP A 326 12.37 4.59 43.36
N ASN A 327 13.31 3.91 44.03
CA ASN A 327 13.22 3.30 45.36
C ASN A 327 11.98 2.48 45.79
N ASN A 328 12.24 1.21 46.14
CA ASN A 328 11.50 0.41 47.12
C ASN A 328 10.01 0.13 46.85
N ASN A 329 9.73 -0.97 46.14
CA ASN A 329 9.04 -2.10 46.81
C ASN A 329 9.19 -3.45 46.07
N ASN A 330 9.37 -4.53 46.83
CA ASN A 330 9.60 -5.88 46.32
C ASN A 330 8.30 -6.56 45.87
N ASN A 331 7.74 -6.16 44.73
CA ASN A 331 6.70 -6.92 44.05
C ASN A 331 7.17 -7.31 42.65
N ASN A 332 7.19 -8.62 42.38
CA ASN A 332 7.76 -9.23 41.17
C ASN A 332 6.88 -9.04 39.92
N ALA A 333 6.61 -7.78 39.57
CA ALA A 333 6.18 -7.40 38.23
C ALA A 333 7.37 -7.55 37.26
N VAL A 334 7.78 -8.81 37.02
CA VAL A 334 8.68 -9.19 35.93
C VAL A 334 7.90 -9.08 34.63
N HIS A 335 7.55 -7.84 34.26
CA HIS A 335 7.28 -7.49 32.87
C HIS A 335 8.54 -7.90 32.11
N ASN A 336 8.42 -8.93 31.27
CA ASN A 336 9.53 -9.56 30.56
C ASN A 336 10.33 -8.48 29.83
N GLN A 337 11.44 -8.03 30.42
CA GLN A 337 12.16 -6.82 30.02
C GLN A 337 13.05 -7.04 28.78
N LEU A 338 12.67 -8.04 27.97
CA LEU A 338 13.34 -8.45 26.77
C LEU A 338 12.58 -7.79 25.62
N CYS A 339 13.04 -6.63 25.15
CA CYS A 339 12.59 -6.11 23.87
C CYS A 339 13.17 -7.02 22.77
N ARG A 340 12.40 -8.01 22.31
CA ARG A 340 12.88 -9.02 21.34
C ARG A 340 12.91 -8.42 19.93
N ILE A 341 14.01 -7.74 19.62
CA ILE A 341 14.31 -7.13 18.31
C ILE A 341 14.81 -8.20 17.34
N ILE A 342 14.03 -8.52 16.29
CA ILE A 342 14.39 -9.61 15.35
C ILE A 342 14.22 -9.23 13.85
N ALA A 343 15.02 -9.87 13.00
CA ALA A 343 14.92 -9.98 11.54
C ALA A 343 15.33 -8.75 10.68
N THR A 344 16.53 -8.21 10.92
CA THR A 344 17.22 -7.33 9.97
C THR A 344 17.78 -8.11 8.77
N VAL A 345 16.96 -8.28 7.74
CA VAL A 345 17.41 -8.55 6.35
C VAL A 345 18.12 -7.29 5.84
N GLY A 346 19.23 -7.37 5.09
CA GLY A 346 19.89 -6.17 4.55
C GLY A 346 20.62 -5.35 5.62
N VAL A 347 21.71 -5.91 6.14
CA VAL A 347 22.01 -5.76 7.57
C VAL A 347 22.98 -4.62 7.97
N ASN A 348 23.49 -3.78 7.07
CA ASN A 348 24.70 -2.99 7.39
C ASN A 348 24.45 -1.72 8.22
N GLU A 349 23.47 -0.87 7.86
CA GLU A 349 23.24 0.38 8.62
C GLU A 349 22.51 0.14 9.95
N TYR A 350 21.57 -0.82 10.01
CA TYR A 350 20.78 -1.05 11.22
C TYR A 350 21.60 -1.47 12.44
N ARG A 351 22.75 -2.13 12.23
CA ARG A 351 23.70 -2.51 13.28
C ARG A 351 24.30 -1.31 14.04
N GLN A 352 24.18 -0.08 13.52
CA GLN A 352 24.59 1.15 14.22
C GLN A 352 23.45 1.76 15.07
N THR A 353 22.23 1.23 14.97
CA THR A 353 21.02 1.82 15.60
C THR A 353 20.42 1.00 16.74
N ILE A 354 20.89 -0.24 16.93
CA ILE A 354 20.53 -1.09 18.07
C ILE A 354 21.55 -0.82 19.19
N PRO A 355 21.12 -0.37 20.38
CA PRO A 355 22.04 -0.12 21.50
C PRO A 355 22.67 -1.41 22.06
N ASP A 356 23.91 -1.32 22.55
CA ASP A 356 24.71 -2.47 22.97
C ASP A 356 24.05 -3.37 24.04
N ASN A 357 23.20 -2.79 24.89
CA ASN A 357 22.49 -3.50 25.95
C ASN A 357 21.26 -4.31 25.46
N VAL A 358 20.83 -4.15 24.20
CA VAL A 358 19.66 -4.86 23.64
C VAL A 358 20.06 -6.17 22.93
N PHE A 359 21.35 -6.38 22.67
CA PHE A 359 21.83 -7.51 21.86
C PHE A 359 21.58 -8.90 22.46
N GLN A 360 21.45 -9.04 23.78
CA GLN A 360 21.28 -10.35 24.45
C GLN A 360 20.05 -11.14 23.96
N HIS A 361 19.02 -10.44 23.46
CA HIS A 361 17.79 -11.04 22.90
C HIS A 361 17.47 -10.55 21.48
N THR A 362 18.51 -10.18 20.74
CA THR A 362 18.43 -9.82 19.32
C THR A 362 18.71 -11.04 18.43
N MET A 363 18.00 -11.15 17.31
CA MET A 363 18.28 -12.14 16.26
C MET A 363 18.32 -11.49 14.88
N GLY A 364 19.41 -11.72 14.15
CA GLY A 364 19.52 -11.35 12.74
C GLY A 364 19.10 -12.51 11.84
N ILE A 365 18.33 -12.21 10.79
CA ILE A 365 17.86 -13.19 9.81
C ILE A 365 18.03 -12.57 8.43
N ASP A 366 18.70 -13.28 7.54
CA ASP A 366 18.95 -12.88 6.15
C ASP A 366 18.96 -14.14 5.28
N VAL A 367 18.65 -14.02 3.99
CA VAL A 367 18.71 -15.13 3.03
C VAL A 367 20.14 -15.45 2.58
N GLY A 368 21.05 -14.46 2.63
CA GLY A 368 22.43 -14.59 2.21
C GLY A 368 23.28 -15.33 3.24
N SER A 369 23.59 -16.61 3.00
CA SER A 369 24.46 -17.41 3.87
C SER A 369 25.85 -16.78 4.11
N LYS A 370 26.42 -16.10 3.10
CA LYS A 370 27.67 -15.31 3.24
C LYS A 370 27.50 -14.15 4.23
N ILE A 371 26.40 -13.39 4.12
CA ILE A 371 26.08 -12.28 5.04
C ILE A 371 25.93 -12.79 6.48
N ILE A 372 25.34 -13.97 6.67
CA ILE A 372 25.21 -14.63 7.97
C ILE A 372 26.58 -15.11 8.52
N LYS A 373 27.47 -15.67 7.69
CA LYS A 373 28.83 -16.03 8.10
C LYS A 373 29.62 -14.80 8.55
N GLU A 374 29.58 -13.71 7.77
CA GLU A 374 30.23 -12.43 8.11
C GLU A 374 29.61 -11.78 9.35
N ALA A 375 28.30 -11.91 9.54
CA ALA A 375 27.60 -11.39 10.71
C ALA A 375 28.05 -12.08 12.00
N ASN A 376 28.06 -13.41 12.02
CA ASN A 376 28.52 -14.21 13.16
C ASN A 376 30.00 -13.90 13.50
N LYS A 377 30.88 -13.76 12.48
CA LYS A 377 32.29 -13.39 12.70
C LYS A 377 32.45 -12.01 13.36
N LYS A 378 31.60 -11.04 13.00
CA LYS A 378 31.70 -9.64 13.49
C LYS A 378 30.95 -9.38 14.80
N TYR A 379 29.92 -10.18 15.12
CA TYR A 379 29.07 -10.00 16.30
C TYR A 379 28.70 -11.35 16.94
N PRO A 380 29.67 -12.09 17.54
CA PRO A 380 29.47 -13.46 18.03
C PRO A 380 28.49 -13.59 19.21
N ASN A 381 28.01 -12.48 19.79
CA ASN A 381 27.05 -12.44 20.89
C ASN A 381 25.58 -12.32 20.42
N ILE A 382 25.32 -12.22 19.11
CA ILE A 382 23.98 -12.09 18.52
C ILE A 382 23.69 -13.35 17.70
N TYR A 383 22.47 -13.87 17.77
CA TYR A 383 22.08 -15.05 16.99
C TYR A 383 21.83 -14.66 15.51
N PHE A 384 22.65 -15.15 14.59
CA PHE A 384 22.40 -15.00 13.14
C PHE A 384 22.17 -16.37 12.48
N LYS A 385 21.03 -16.50 11.80
CA LYS A 385 20.66 -17.71 11.06
C LYS A 385 20.16 -17.36 9.66
N ALA A 386 20.42 -18.25 8.69
CA ALA A 386 19.87 -18.09 7.35
C ALA A 386 18.35 -18.34 7.36
N GLY A 387 17.57 -17.43 6.80
CA GLY A 387 16.11 -17.51 6.82
C GLY A 387 15.43 -16.51 5.89
N ASP A 388 14.21 -16.84 5.49
CA ASP A 388 13.43 -16.06 4.52
C ASP A 388 12.27 -15.34 5.22
N ALA A 389 12.23 -14.01 5.09
CA ALA A 389 11.22 -13.16 5.72
C ALA A 389 9.77 -13.51 5.29
N TRP A 390 9.59 -14.07 4.09
CA TRP A 390 8.28 -14.54 3.61
C TRP A 390 7.83 -15.84 4.28
N LYS A 391 8.77 -16.66 4.76
CA LYS A 391 8.50 -17.95 5.40
C LYS A 391 8.28 -17.75 6.90
N THR A 392 7.23 -17.03 7.29
CA THR A 392 6.92 -16.68 8.69
C THR A 392 6.91 -17.88 9.65
N ALA A 393 6.40 -19.03 9.21
CA ALA A 393 6.46 -20.28 9.97
C ALA A 393 7.89 -20.85 10.17
N GLN A 394 8.84 -20.54 9.28
CA GLN A 394 10.27 -20.81 9.50
C GLN A 394 10.83 -19.86 10.56
N LEU A 395 10.49 -18.56 10.52
CA LEU A 395 10.98 -17.58 11.50
C LEU A 395 10.59 -17.97 12.94
N LEU A 396 9.37 -18.48 13.16
CA LEU A 396 8.94 -19.03 14.45
C LEU A 396 9.76 -20.26 14.89
N ARG A 397 10.20 -21.12 13.95
CA ARG A 397 11.10 -22.25 14.25
C ARG A 397 12.50 -21.77 14.62
N LEU A 398 13.04 -20.76 13.92
CA LEU A 398 14.34 -20.16 14.23
C LEU A 398 14.32 -19.49 15.62
N GLN A 399 13.19 -18.87 16.01
CA GLN A 399 13.00 -18.36 17.37
C GLN A 399 13.04 -19.46 18.42
N GLN A 400 12.39 -20.60 18.16
CA GLN A 400 12.42 -21.76 19.07
C GLN A 400 13.82 -22.38 19.16
N GLU A 401 14.54 -22.47 18.04
CA GLU A 401 15.93 -22.94 17.95
C GLU A 401 16.85 -22.07 18.82
N TYR A 402 16.80 -20.74 18.64
CA TYR A 402 17.51 -19.77 19.48
C TYR A 402 17.21 -19.92 20.97
N TYR A 403 15.95 -20.11 21.37
CA TYR A 403 15.64 -20.31 22.79
C TYR A 403 16.23 -21.60 23.34
N ASN A 404 16.22 -22.70 22.57
CA ASN A 404 16.84 -23.95 22.99
C ASN A 404 18.35 -23.76 23.20
N GLU A 405 19.06 -23.24 22.18
CA GLU A 405 20.50 -22.96 22.24
C GLU A 405 20.87 -22.01 23.39
N TYR A 406 20.12 -20.92 23.58
CA TYR A 406 20.35 -19.95 24.64
C TYR A 406 20.20 -20.57 26.04
N TYR A 407 19.24 -21.49 26.22
CA TYR A 407 19.00 -22.12 27.50
C TYR A 407 19.96 -23.27 27.80
N GLU A 408 20.34 -24.09 26.83
CA GLU A 408 21.31 -25.18 27.04
C GLU A 408 22.67 -24.62 27.45
N ASN A 409 23.15 -23.56 26.77
CA ASN A 409 24.38 -22.86 27.13
C ASN A 409 24.37 -22.22 28.53
N ASN A 410 23.20 -21.81 29.04
CA ASN A 410 23.07 -21.20 30.37
C ASN A 410 22.83 -22.24 31.48
N ASN A 411 22.11 -23.33 31.20
CA ASN A 411 21.91 -24.43 32.16
C ASN A 411 23.23 -25.16 32.45
N ASN A 412 24.09 -25.35 31.45
CA ASN A 412 25.41 -25.96 31.62
C ASN A 412 26.36 -25.15 32.54
N ARG A 413 26.03 -23.89 32.84
CA ARG A 413 26.77 -23.05 33.82
C ARG A 413 26.14 -23.06 35.21
N ASN A 414 24.86 -23.40 35.34
CA ASN A 414 24.08 -23.26 36.56
C ASN A 414 23.32 -24.57 36.86
N ASN A 415 23.85 -25.38 37.78
CA ASN A 415 23.32 -26.70 38.19
C ASN A 415 21.92 -26.70 38.89
N ASN A 416 21.12 -25.64 38.71
CA ASN A 416 19.82 -25.46 39.35
C ASN A 416 18.66 -25.93 38.46
N ASN A 417 18.18 -27.15 38.71
CA ASN A 417 17.07 -27.79 37.97
C ASN A 417 15.77 -26.95 37.92
N ASN A 418 15.53 -26.07 38.90
CA ASN A 418 14.28 -25.31 39.06
C ASN A 418 13.94 -24.38 37.88
N ASN A 419 14.91 -24.02 37.03
CA ASN A 419 14.66 -23.15 35.88
C ASN A 419 13.85 -23.82 34.75
N LYS A 420 13.80 -25.15 34.70
CA LYS A 420 13.31 -25.89 33.50
C LYS A 420 11.81 -25.74 33.23
N GLU A 421 10.99 -25.48 34.25
CA GLU A 421 9.53 -25.34 34.08
C GLU A 421 9.13 -23.93 33.62
N ASN A 422 9.74 -22.88 34.18
CA ASN A 422 9.50 -21.48 33.80
C ASN A 422 9.73 -21.23 32.30
N ASN A 423 10.62 -21.99 31.67
CA ASN A 423 10.94 -21.88 30.25
C ASN A 423 9.80 -22.35 29.34
N ARG A 424 8.95 -23.30 29.77
CA ARG A 424 7.86 -23.86 28.96
C ARG A 424 6.71 -22.88 28.74
N ASN A 425 6.55 -21.89 29.62
CA ASN A 425 5.45 -20.92 29.57
C ASN A 425 5.81 -19.62 28.82
N ARG A 426 6.91 -19.60 28.06
CA ARG A 426 7.28 -18.43 27.24
C ARG A 426 6.37 -18.32 26.01
N LYS A 427 5.73 -17.16 25.85
CA LYS A 427 5.07 -16.76 24.59
C LYS A 427 6.08 -16.83 23.43
N ILE A 428 5.78 -17.69 22.45
CA ILE A 428 6.39 -17.69 21.11
C ILE A 428 5.78 -16.53 20.32
N GLY A 429 6.58 -15.88 19.48
CA GLY A 429 6.22 -14.62 18.81
C GLY A 429 7.19 -13.50 19.18
N PHE A 430 7.14 -12.43 18.39
CA PHE A 430 8.13 -11.35 18.39
C PHE A 430 7.52 -10.08 18.98
N ASP A 431 8.31 -9.26 19.69
CA ASP A 431 7.80 -8.00 20.24
C ASP A 431 8.02 -6.86 19.23
N ALA A 432 9.22 -6.80 18.63
CA ALA A 432 9.58 -5.81 17.62
C ALA A 432 10.34 -6.44 16.43
N ILE A 433 9.90 -6.14 15.20
CA ILE A 433 10.52 -6.64 13.96
C ILE A 433 11.10 -5.47 13.17
N TYR A 434 12.35 -5.59 12.69
CA TYR A 434 13.11 -4.52 12.02
C TYR A 434 13.50 -4.93 10.60
N ILE A 435 12.63 -4.69 9.63
CA ILE A 435 12.78 -5.16 8.25
C ILE A 435 13.53 -4.10 7.42
N ASP A 436 14.56 -4.47 6.66
CA ASP A 436 15.02 -3.67 5.51
C ASP A 436 14.79 -4.43 4.22
N VAL A 437 14.02 -3.81 3.32
CA VAL A 437 13.61 -4.37 2.03
C VAL A 437 14.31 -3.68 0.86
N GLY A 438 15.56 -3.23 1.03
CA GLY A 438 16.36 -2.65 -0.05
C GLY A 438 16.43 -3.50 -1.34
N GLY A 439 16.30 -4.83 -1.20
CA GLY A 439 16.19 -5.77 -2.33
C GLY A 439 14.82 -5.79 -3.05
N LEU A 440 13.72 -5.36 -2.41
CA LEU A 440 12.40 -5.22 -3.03
C LEU A 440 12.28 -3.91 -3.83
N SER A 441 13.28 -3.65 -4.68
CA SER A 441 13.35 -2.49 -5.57
C SER A 441 12.78 -2.77 -6.98
N SER A 442 12.00 -3.86 -7.11
CA SER A 442 11.21 -4.20 -8.30
C SER A 442 10.20 -3.09 -8.66
N THR A 443 9.63 -3.13 -9.86
CA THR A 443 8.47 -2.28 -10.24
C THR A 443 7.28 -2.43 -9.29
N ASN A 444 7.15 -3.61 -8.69
CA ASN A 444 6.04 -4.00 -7.81
C ASN A 444 6.40 -3.85 -6.33
N GLY A 445 7.62 -3.37 -6.02
CA GLY A 445 8.23 -3.43 -4.70
C GLY A 445 7.42 -2.76 -3.60
N LEU A 446 6.52 -1.82 -3.93
CA LEU A 446 5.56 -1.27 -2.99
C LEU A 446 4.53 -2.32 -2.52
N LEU A 447 3.92 -3.05 -3.47
CA LEU A 447 2.95 -4.10 -3.20
C LEU A 447 3.66 -5.28 -2.51
N ASP A 448 4.84 -5.67 -2.98
CA ASP A 448 5.67 -6.70 -2.34
C ASP A 448 5.96 -6.34 -0.87
N THR A 449 6.36 -5.09 -0.59
CA THR A 449 6.62 -4.63 0.78
C THR A 449 5.36 -4.64 1.66
N ILE A 450 4.21 -4.19 1.16
CA ILE A 450 2.96 -4.18 1.93
C ILE A 450 2.47 -5.62 2.19
N SER A 451 2.64 -6.52 1.22
CA SER A 451 2.31 -7.94 1.36
C SER A 451 3.20 -8.64 2.39
N LEU A 452 4.51 -8.37 2.39
CA LEU A 452 5.43 -8.85 3.42
C LEU A 452 5.05 -8.32 4.81
N LEU A 453 4.78 -7.01 4.91
CA LEU A 453 4.35 -6.37 6.15
C LEU A 453 3.04 -6.98 6.68
N LYS A 454 2.10 -7.33 5.80
CA LYS A 454 0.85 -8.02 6.16
C LYS A 454 1.06 -9.47 6.57
N SER A 455 1.87 -10.23 5.84
CA SER A 455 2.22 -11.61 6.18
C SER A 455 2.84 -11.69 7.57
N ILE A 456 3.80 -10.79 7.85
CA ILE A 456 4.44 -10.66 9.17
C ILE A 456 3.42 -10.21 10.23
N GLN A 457 2.60 -9.19 9.98
CA GLN A 457 1.59 -8.70 10.93
C GLN A 457 0.64 -9.82 11.38
N TYR A 458 0.13 -10.63 10.45
CA TYR A 458 -0.84 -11.70 10.75
C TYR A 458 -0.21 -13.00 11.25
N SER A 459 1.00 -13.36 10.78
CA SER A 459 1.62 -14.64 11.16
C SER A 459 2.37 -14.58 12.49
N LEU A 460 2.89 -13.40 12.85
CA LEU A 460 3.86 -13.23 13.94
C LEU A 460 3.33 -12.36 15.10
N GLU A 461 2.19 -11.70 14.90
CA GLU A 461 1.50 -10.80 15.83
C GLU A 461 2.43 -9.85 16.65
N PRO A 462 3.35 -9.11 16.00
CA PRO A 462 4.29 -8.26 16.71
C PRO A 462 3.64 -6.99 17.25
N GLU A 463 4.11 -6.50 18.40
CA GLU A 463 3.67 -5.22 18.97
C GLU A 463 4.17 -4.02 18.13
N CYS A 464 5.32 -4.16 17.49
CA CYS A 464 5.90 -3.15 16.61
C CYS A 464 6.55 -3.75 15.35
N ILE A 465 6.42 -3.06 14.22
CA ILE A 465 7.22 -3.31 13.01
C ILE A 465 7.84 -2.00 12.54
N VAL A 466 9.18 -1.97 12.49
CA VAL A 466 9.97 -0.91 11.89
C VAL A 466 10.42 -1.38 10.51
N ILE A 467 10.32 -0.53 9.49
CA ILE A 467 10.67 -0.92 8.11
C ILE A 467 11.43 0.16 7.34
N LYS A 468 12.61 -0.19 6.81
CA LYS A 468 13.32 0.58 5.77
C LYS A 468 12.81 0.11 4.42
N SER A 469 12.14 1.03 3.72
CA SER A 469 11.58 0.79 2.40
C SER A 469 11.50 2.11 1.66
N LEU A 470 12.21 2.23 0.53
CA LEU A 470 12.18 3.43 -0.29
C LEU A 470 10.78 3.65 -0.89
N CYS A 471 10.12 2.58 -1.34
CA CYS A 471 8.78 2.63 -1.92
C CYS A 471 7.71 2.97 -0.86
N LEU A 472 7.74 2.39 0.35
CA LEU A 472 6.84 2.82 1.43
C LEU A 472 7.09 4.26 1.86
N ASN A 473 8.36 4.71 1.94
CA ASN A 473 8.66 6.10 2.26
C ASN A 473 8.12 7.06 1.18
N GLN A 474 8.32 6.73 -0.10
CA GLN A 474 7.71 7.46 -1.22
C GLN A 474 6.18 7.48 -1.11
N LEU A 475 5.52 6.36 -0.81
CA LEU A 475 4.07 6.33 -0.56
C LEU A 475 3.69 7.20 0.65
N ALA A 476 4.40 7.10 1.78
CA ALA A 476 4.14 7.84 3.01
C ALA A 476 4.25 9.37 2.84
N THR A 477 5.13 9.85 1.94
CA THR A 477 5.18 11.29 1.58
C THR A 477 4.00 11.74 0.71
N ARG A 478 3.31 10.81 0.03
CA ARG A 478 2.20 11.08 -0.89
C ARG A 478 0.82 10.85 -0.28
N ILE A 479 0.68 9.83 0.56
CA ILE A 479 -0.59 9.38 1.15
C ILE A 479 -0.91 10.16 2.42
N ILE A 480 -2.08 10.79 2.46
CA ILE A 480 -2.49 11.70 3.54
C ILE A 480 -3.96 11.43 3.90
N PRO A 481 -4.27 11.04 5.16
CA PRO A 481 -5.65 10.90 5.58
C PRO A 481 -6.36 12.25 5.57
N TYR A 482 -7.64 12.25 5.16
CA TYR A 482 -8.43 13.45 4.85
C TYR A 482 -8.32 14.56 5.91
N TRP A 483 -8.43 14.23 7.21
CA TRP A 483 -8.34 15.20 8.30
C TRP A 483 -6.98 15.94 8.36
N LYS A 484 -5.87 15.29 7.99
CA LYS A 484 -4.52 15.87 7.98
C LYS A 484 -4.36 16.79 6.78
N TRP A 485 -4.95 16.44 5.64
CA TRP A 485 -5.02 17.29 4.45
C TRP A 485 -5.88 18.54 4.68
N ASP A 486 -7.10 18.38 5.23
CA ASP A 486 -8.00 19.49 5.57
C ASP A 486 -7.39 20.44 6.61
N ARG A 487 -6.78 19.92 7.69
CA ARG A 487 -6.03 20.74 8.65
C ARG A 487 -4.89 21.52 7.99
N LYS A 488 -4.12 20.90 7.09
CA LYS A 488 -3.05 21.58 6.35
C LYS A 488 -3.61 22.70 5.48
N LYS A 489 -4.73 22.46 4.79
CA LYS A 489 -5.41 23.47 3.96
C LYS A 489 -5.94 24.64 4.78
N LYS A 490 -6.52 24.38 5.96
CA LYS A 490 -7.02 25.42 6.89
C LYS A 490 -5.92 26.32 7.45
N LYS A 491 -4.69 25.80 7.62
CA LYS A 491 -3.50 26.60 7.97
C LYS A 491 -2.89 27.41 6.82
N CYS A 492 -3.46 27.36 5.62
CA CYS A 492 -3.02 28.10 4.44
C CYS A 492 -4.13 29.01 3.87
N LYS A 493 -5.09 29.39 4.72
CA LYS A 493 -6.10 30.42 4.49
C LYS A 493 -5.92 31.51 5.53
#